data_AF-A0A7S7TVN8-F1
#
_entry.id   AF-A0A7S7TVN8-F1
#
_cell.length_a   1.000
_cell.length_b   1.000
_cell.length_c   1.000
_cell.angle_alpha   90.00
_cell.angle_beta   90.00
_cell.angle_gamma   90.00
#
_symmetry.space_group_name_H-M   'P 1'
#
loop_
_entity.id
_entity.type
_entity.pdbx_description
1 polymer ?
#
loop_
_entity_poly.entity_id
_entity_poly.type
_entity_poly.pdbx_seq_one_letter_code
_entity_poly.pdbx_strand_id
1 'polypeptide(L)'
;MTTWRRRMWRRRGWMAGALLLVVASLPARAGIEPCNTAQMRIEMTALLRRAAEDRPVNITFATRADGVQLPAALIEKYPEEITIILQHEFDRLVVNDDGFEVGVWFSRKYARLAVPFDAIRSLWDGKVLMCTNNQL
;
A
#
# COMPACT_ATOMS: atom_id res chain seq x y z
N MET A 1 4.69 -54.03 40.14
CA MET A 1 3.25 -54.33 40.29
C MET A 1 2.80 -53.92 41.69
N THR A 2 1.65 -53.21 41.77
CA THR A 2 0.80 -52.94 42.97
C THR A 2 1.45 -52.10 44.08
N THR A 3 0.91 -51.02 44.66
CA THR A 3 -0.43 -50.50 44.86
C THR A 3 -0.31 -48.98 45.10
N TRP A 4 -0.92 -48.14 44.25
CA TRP A 4 -0.99 -46.69 44.51
C TRP A 4 -2.25 -46.37 45.33
N ARG A 5 -2.03 -45.88 46.54
CA ARG A 5 -3.06 -45.64 47.57
C ARG A 5 -3.85 -44.38 47.23
N ARG A 6 -5.15 -44.56 47.02
CA ARG A 6 -6.16 -43.49 46.97
C ARG A 6 -6.04 -42.60 48.21
N ARG A 7 -5.91 -41.29 48.02
CA ARG A 7 -6.32 -40.31 49.04
C ARG A 7 -7.41 -39.44 48.43
N MET A 8 -8.63 -39.76 48.85
CA MET A 8 -9.89 -39.12 48.50
C MET A 8 -9.91 -37.65 48.95
N TRP A 9 -10.32 -36.79 48.03
CA TRP A 9 -11.44 -35.85 48.15
C TRP A 9 -11.47 -34.85 49.32
N ARG A 10 -11.30 -33.55 48.98
CA ARG A 10 -11.98 -32.46 49.70
C ARG A 10 -12.22 -31.25 48.79
N ARG A 11 -13.51 -31.06 48.46
CA ARG A 11 -14.31 -29.81 48.43
C ARG A 11 -13.67 -28.61 47.70
N ARG A 12 -14.13 -28.30 46.47
CA ARG A 12 -15.32 -27.48 46.18
C ARG A 12 -15.12 -26.00 46.53
N GLY A 13 -14.60 -25.25 45.57
CA GLY A 13 -14.68 -23.79 45.45
C GLY A 13 -14.87 -23.47 43.98
N TRP A 14 -16.13 -23.31 43.56
CA TRP A 14 -16.49 -22.86 42.22
C TRP A 14 -16.06 -21.39 42.09
N MET A 15 -15.03 -21.11 41.31
CA MET A 15 -14.86 -19.78 40.73
C MET A 15 -15.33 -19.87 39.28
N ALA A 16 -16.64 -19.69 39.10
CA ALA A 16 -17.20 -19.28 37.82
C ALA A 16 -16.74 -17.83 37.58
N GLY A 17 -15.46 -17.66 37.23
CA GLY A 17 -14.93 -16.42 36.71
C GLY A 17 -15.51 -16.22 35.32
N ALA A 18 -16.41 -15.25 35.18
CA ALA A 18 -16.93 -14.81 33.90
C ALA A 18 -15.76 -14.46 32.98
N LEU A 19 -15.49 -15.34 32.01
CA LEU A 19 -14.56 -15.07 30.92
C LEU A 19 -15.27 -14.05 30.01
N LEU A 20 -15.11 -12.76 30.32
CA LEU A 20 -15.40 -11.69 29.35
C LEU A 20 -14.45 -11.90 28.17
N LEU A 21 -14.94 -12.59 27.14
CA LEU A 21 -14.37 -12.49 25.81
C LEU A 21 -14.51 -11.03 25.40
N VAL A 22 -13.49 -10.23 25.68
CA VAL A 22 -13.28 -8.98 24.95
C VAL A 22 -13.00 -9.42 23.53
N VAL A 23 -14.06 -9.49 22.72
CA VAL A 23 -13.93 -9.53 21.27
C VAL A 23 -13.33 -8.17 20.93
N ALA A 24 -12.00 -8.11 20.88
CA ALA A 24 -11.31 -6.99 20.28
C ALA A 24 -11.77 -6.97 18.83
N SER A 25 -12.78 -6.15 18.55
CA SER A 25 -13.20 -5.79 17.21
C SER A 25 -12.03 -5.04 16.58
N LEU A 26 -11.06 -5.80 16.08
CA LEU A 26 -10.17 -5.32 15.04
C LEU A 26 -11.10 -4.83 13.92
N PRO A 27 -11.05 -3.54 13.54
CA PRO A 27 -11.69 -3.15 12.31
C PRO A 27 -10.93 -3.90 11.22
N ALA A 28 -11.53 -4.97 10.68
CA ALA A 28 -11.20 -5.40 9.34
C ALA A 28 -11.49 -4.18 8.47
N ARG A 29 -10.43 -3.43 8.11
CA ARG A 29 -10.51 -2.23 7.30
C ARG A 29 -10.91 -2.68 5.90
N ALA A 30 -12.20 -2.92 5.71
CA ALA A 30 -12.82 -3.33 4.45
C ALA A 30 -13.14 -2.09 3.60
N GLY A 31 -12.22 -1.14 3.56
CA GLY A 31 -12.34 0.10 2.81
C GLY A 31 -11.00 0.43 2.18
N ILE A 32 -11.04 0.88 0.92
CA ILE A 32 -9.84 1.32 0.20
C ILE A 32 -9.21 2.47 0.99
N GLU A 33 -7.96 2.31 1.43
CA GLU A 33 -7.27 3.31 2.23
C GLU A 33 -6.77 4.49 1.36
N PRO A 34 -6.60 5.69 1.93
CA PRO A 34 -5.97 6.80 1.24
C PRO A 34 -4.48 6.52 0.99
N CYS A 35 -4.00 6.90 -0.19
CA CYS A 35 -2.62 6.71 -0.62
C CYS A 35 -1.60 7.54 0.18
N ASN A 36 -2.03 8.61 0.87
CA ASN A 36 -1.15 9.49 1.67
C ASN A 36 -0.90 8.98 3.11
N THR A 37 -1.44 7.82 3.48
CA THR A 37 -1.28 7.29 4.84
C THR A 37 0.10 6.68 5.07
N ALA A 38 0.61 6.78 6.29
CA ALA A 38 1.91 6.22 6.65
C ALA A 38 1.99 4.70 6.41
N GLN A 39 0.88 3.99 6.64
CA GLN A 39 0.79 2.55 6.41
C GLN A 39 0.87 2.22 4.92
N MET A 40 0.11 2.93 4.08
CA MET A 40 0.13 2.72 2.64
C MET A 40 1.48 3.08 2.00
N ARG A 41 2.24 4.05 2.54
CA ARG A 41 3.60 4.35 2.06
C ARG A 41 4.55 3.16 2.17
N ILE A 42 4.49 2.41 3.27
CA ILE A 42 5.30 1.21 3.48
C ILE A 42 4.90 0.11 2.49
N GLU A 43 3.61 -0.10 2.31
CA GLU A 43 3.07 -1.11 1.39
C GLU A 43 3.35 -0.77 -0.07
N MET A 44 3.21 0.50 -0.45
CA MET A 44 3.48 1.01 -1.79
C MET A 44 4.94 0.81 -2.18
N THR A 45 5.88 1.02 -1.25
CA THR A 45 7.30 0.72 -1.49
C THR A 45 7.51 -0.76 -1.83
N ALA A 46 6.85 -1.67 -1.11
CA ALA A 46 6.92 -3.11 -1.40
C ALA A 46 6.25 -3.46 -2.73
N LEU A 47 5.16 -2.78 -3.12
CA LEU A 47 4.49 -2.97 -4.41
C LEU A 47 5.36 -2.53 -5.57
N LEU A 48 5.96 -1.35 -5.49
CA LEU A 48 6.82 -0.81 -6.55
C LEU A 48 8.04 -1.68 -6.81
N ARG A 49 8.61 -2.29 -5.77
CA ARG A 49 9.70 -3.27 -5.92
C ARG A 49 9.25 -4.51 -6.69
N ARG A 50 8.06 -5.04 -6.40
CA ARG A 50 7.48 -6.18 -7.14
C ARG A 50 7.13 -5.83 -8.59
N ALA A 51 6.83 -4.56 -8.86
CA ALA A 51 6.54 -4.07 -10.21
C ALA A 51 7.73 -4.23 -11.16
N ALA A 52 8.95 -4.18 -10.61
CA ALA A 52 10.18 -4.37 -11.37
C ALA A 52 10.38 -5.80 -11.87
N GLU A 53 9.75 -6.78 -11.22
CA GLU A 53 10.01 -8.19 -11.49
C GLU A 53 9.07 -8.73 -12.56
N ASP A 54 7.74 -8.69 -12.37
CA ASP A 54 6.79 -9.31 -13.32
C ASP A 54 5.34 -8.78 -13.30
N ARG A 55 5.00 -7.83 -12.43
CA ARG A 55 3.61 -7.35 -12.31
C ARG A 55 3.47 -5.88 -12.69
N PRO A 56 2.61 -5.53 -13.67
CA PRO A 56 2.41 -4.13 -14.01
C PRO A 56 1.73 -3.39 -12.83
N VAL A 57 2.32 -2.28 -12.42
CA VAL A 57 1.71 -1.37 -11.45
C VAL A 57 1.28 -0.10 -12.17
N ASN A 58 0.00 0.25 -12.04
CA ASN A 58 -0.56 1.47 -12.59
C ASN A 58 -0.66 2.52 -11.48
N ILE A 59 -0.12 3.70 -11.73
CA ILE A 59 -0.09 4.79 -10.76
C ILE A 59 -0.69 6.02 -11.43
N THR A 60 -1.79 6.52 -10.87
CA THR A 60 -2.43 7.76 -11.29
C THR A 60 -2.06 8.85 -10.29
N PHE A 61 -1.59 10.00 -10.77
CA PHE A 61 -1.22 11.13 -9.92
C PHE A 61 -1.52 12.45 -10.59
N ALA A 62 -1.70 13.50 -9.78
CA ALA A 62 -1.96 14.84 -10.27
C ALA A 62 -0.65 15.46 -10.83
N THR A 63 -0.67 15.95 -12.07
CA THR A 63 0.54 16.42 -12.76
C THR A 63 1.03 17.78 -12.27
N ARG A 64 0.18 18.52 -11.57
CA ARG A 64 0.45 19.86 -11.01
C ARG A 64 0.49 19.90 -9.48
N ALA A 65 0.48 18.74 -8.82
CA ALA A 65 0.60 18.71 -7.37
C ALA A 65 2.00 19.16 -6.91
N ASP A 66 2.06 19.67 -5.69
CA ASP A 66 3.31 20.16 -5.11
C ASP A 66 4.36 19.04 -5.05
N GLY A 67 5.59 19.37 -5.45
CA GLY A 67 6.73 18.45 -5.48
C GLY A 67 6.76 17.49 -6.68
N VAL A 68 5.72 17.44 -7.53
CA VAL A 68 5.75 16.66 -8.77
C VAL A 68 6.68 17.31 -9.79
N GLN A 69 7.61 16.53 -10.33
CA GLN A 69 8.49 16.95 -11.42
C GLN A 69 8.20 16.15 -12.68
N LEU A 70 7.76 16.85 -13.73
CA LEU A 70 7.44 16.30 -15.04
C LEU A 70 7.95 17.24 -16.14
N PRO A 71 8.32 16.72 -17.32
CA PRO A 71 8.53 17.54 -18.51
C PRO A 71 7.30 18.38 -18.86
N ALA A 72 7.49 19.65 -19.24
CA ALA A 72 6.42 20.57 -19.60
C ALA A 72 5.48 20.02 -20.68
N ALA A 73 6.03 19.33 -21.69
CA ALA A 73 5.26 18.70 -22.75
C ALA A 73 4.25 17.64 -22.25
N LEU A 74 4.53 16.96 -21.13
CA LEU A 74 3.59 16.03 -20.52
C LEU A 74 2.51 16.77 -19.74
N ILE A 75 2.86 17.84 -19.04
CA ILE A 75 1.90 18.67 -18.30
C ILE A 75 0.91 19.33 -19.28
N GLU A 76 1.40 19.83 -20.42
CA GLU A 76 0.54 20.41 -21.45
C GLU A 76 -0.43 19.38 -22.04
N LYS A 77 0.02 18.13 -22.22
CA LYS A 77 -0.80 17.05 -22.75
C LYS A 77 -1.77 16.46 -21.71
N TYR A 78 -1.37 16.44 -20.45
CA TYR A 78 -2.11 15.87 -19.32
C TYR A 78 -2.14 16.89 -18.16
N PRO A 79 -2.99 17.92 -18.24
CA PRO A 79 -2.93 19.08 -17.35
C PRO A 79 -3.47 18.85 -15.94
N GLU A 80 -4.28 17.81 -15.72
CA GLU A 80 -4.86 17.51 -14.42
C GLU A 80 -4.19 16.30 -13.77
N GLU A 81 -4.25 15.15 -14.44
CA GLU A 81 -3.69 13.90 -13.97
C GLU A 81 -3.13 13.05 -15.11
N ILE A 82 -2.20 12.17 -14.77
CA ILE A 82 -1.63 11.20 -15.69
C ILE A 82 -1.55 9.84 -15.00
N THR A 83 -1.79 8.79 -15.77
CA THR A 83 -1.56 7.41 -15.33
C THR A 83 -0.32 6.88 -16.03
N ILE A 84 0.66 6.42 -15.23
CA ILE A 84 1.82 5.70 -15.73
C ILE A 84 1.68 4.22 -15.41
N ILE A 85 2.24 3.37 -16.27
CA ILE A 85 2.29 1.92 -16.07
C ILE A 85 3.76 1.55 -15.92
N LEU A 86 4.14 1.09 -14.74
CA LEU A 86 5.48 0.57 -14.50
C LEU A 86 5.48 -0.91 -14.89
N GLN A 87 6.01 -1.19 -16.07
CA GLN A 87 6.17 -2.55 -16.59
C GLN A 87 7.36 -2.59 -17.56
N HIS A 88 8.28 -3.54 -17.37
CA HIS A 88 9.41 -3.97 -18.23
C HIS A 88 10.38 -2.90 -18.80
N GLU A 89 9.94 -1.67 -19.06
CA GLU A 89 10.65 -0.58 -19.74
C GLU A 89 10.65 0.70 -18.89
N PHE A 90 11.16 0.59 -17.68
CA PHE A 90 11.53 1.74 -16.87
C PHE A 90 12.98 1.60 -16.41
N ASP A 91 13.59 2.73 -16.07
CA ASP A 91 14.97 2.79 -15.59
C ASP A 91 15.04 3.61 -14.30
N ARG A 92 16.02 3.32 -13.45
CA ARG A 92 16.32 4.10 -12.23
C ARG A 92 15.09 4.39 -11.37
N LEU A 93 14.31 3.35 -11.06
CA LEU A 93 13.29 3.45 -10.03
C LEU A 93 13.96 3.60 -8.65
N VAL A 94 13.81 4.76 -8.03
CA VAL A 94 14.25 5.04 -6.67
C VAL A 94 13.02 5.33 -5.84
N VAL A 95 12.80 4.54 -4.79
CA VAL A 95 11.70 4.76 -3.86
C VAL A 95 12.27 5.31 -2.56
N ASN A 96 11.77 6.48 -2.17
CA ASN A 96 12.12 7.19 -0.94
C ASN A 96 10.92 7.16 0.02
N ASP A 97 11.11 7.67 1.23
CA ASP A 97 10.06 7.67 2.26
C ASP A 97 8.86 8.56 1.88
N ASP A 98 9.09 9.62 1.10
CA ASP A 98 8.07 10.62 0.74
C ASP A 98 7.55 10.51 -0.70
N GLY A 99 8.11 9.60 -1.51
CA GLY A 99 7.73 9.44 -2.91
C GLY A 99 8.64 8.52 -3.69
N PHE A 100 8.56 8.60 -5.03
CA PHE A 100 9.42 7.85 -5.92
C PHE A 100 9.90 8.68 -7.10
N GLU A 101 11.06 8.30 -7.63
CA GLU A 101 11.61 8.79 -8.88
C GLU A 101 11.71 7.64 -9.87
N VAL A 102 11.39 7.89 -11.13
CA VAL A 102 11.49 6.87 -12.18
C VAL A 102 11.82 7.49 -13.53
N GLY A 103 12.66 6.80 -14.29
CA GLY A 103 12.91 7.06 -15.70
C GLY A 103 11.97 6.25 -16.57
N VAL A 104 11.27 6.92 -17.48
CA VAL A 104 10.36 6.29 -18.45
C VAL A 104 10.54 6.89 -19.83
N TRP A 105 10.09 6.18 -20.86
CA TRP A 105 10.12 6.67 -22.23
C TRP A 105 8.71 7.04 -22.69
N PHE A 106 8.51 8.31 -23.03
CA PHE A 106 7.28 8.81 -23.66
C PHE A 106 7.54 9.07 -25.14
N SER A 107 6.87 8.34 -26.03
CA SER A 107 7.02 8.51 -27.48
C SER A 107 8.49 8.52 -27.94
N ARG A 108 9.30 7.58 -27.41
CA ARG A 108 10.76 7.46 -27.63
C ARG A 108 11.63 8.58 -27.03
N LYS A 109 11.07 9.50 -26.25
CA LYS A 109 11.84 10.48 -25.47
C LYS A 109 11.94 10.03 -24.03
N TYR A 110 13.17 9.93 -23.52
CA TYR A 110 13.39 9.66 -22.10
C TYR A 110 12.93 10.84 -21.26
N ALA A 111 12.21 10.55 -20.17
CA ALA A 111 11.79 11.51 -19.17
C ALA A 111 12.05 10.92 -17.79
N ARG A 112 12.57 11.75 -16.88
CA ARG A 112 12.60 11.43 -15.45
C ARG A 112 11.40 12.09 -14.79
N LEU A 113 10.70 11.31 -13.98
CA LEU A 113 9.58 11.76 -13.17
C LEU A 113 9.97 11.67 -11.70
N ALA A 114 9.60 12.67 -10.91
CA ALA A 114 9.63 12.60 -9.45
C ALA A 114 8.21 12.85 -8.94
N VAL A 115 7.67 11.92 -8.15
CA VAL A 115 6.26 11.93 -7.73
C VAL A 115 6.19 11.68 -6.22
N PRO A 116 5.80 12.69 -5.43
CA PRO A 116 5.50 12.50 -4.00
C PRO A 116 4.28 11.60 -3.81
N PHE A 117 4.24 10.84 -2.73
CA PHE A 117 3.10 9.97 -2.43
C PHE A 117 1.79 10.73 -2.21
N ASP A 118 1.88 11.98 -1.74
CA ASP A 118 0.71 12.85 -1.54
C ASP A 118 0.06 13.29 -2.86
N ALA A 119 0.82 13.28 -3.97
CA ALA A 119 0.31 13.60 -5.30
C ALA A 119 -0.46 12.44 -5.95
N ILE A 120 -0.32 11.23 -5.41
CA ILE A 120 -0.94 10.02 -5.96
C ILE A 120 -2.45 10.06 -5.72
N ARG A 121 -3.21 9.81 -6.78
CA ARG A 121 -4.66 9.75 -6.76
C ARG A 121 -5.16 8.32 -6.66
N SER A 122 -4.58 7.39 -7.40
CA SER A 122 -4.92 5.97 -7.27
C SER A 122 -3.73 5.08 -7.61
N LEU A 123 -3.67 3.90 -6.98
CA LEU A 123 -2.66 2.88 -7.25
C LEU A 123 -3.32 1.53 -7.48
N TRP A 124 -2.89 0.85 -8.55
CA TRP A 124 -3.39 -0.46 -8.95
C TRP A 124 -2.23 -1.45 -9.12
N ASP A 125 -2.31 -2.61 -8.46
CA ASP A 125 -1.45 -3.77 -8.75
C ASP A 125 -2.18 -4.65 -9.77
N GLY A 126 -1.81 -4.51 -11.04
CA GLY A 126 -2.54 -5.11 -12.15
C GLY A 126 -3.99 -4.63 -12.23
N LYS A 127 -4.93 -5.46 -11.74
CA LYS A 127 -6.38 -5.19 -11.77
C LYS A 127 -6.98 -4.83 -10.41
N VAL A 128 -6.19 -4.88 -9.33
CA VAL A 128 -6.68 -4.68 -7.97
C VAL A 128 -6.34 -3.26 -7.52
N LEU A 129 -7.37 -2.48 -7.16
CA LEU A 129 -7.23 -1.15 -6.58
C LEU A 129 -6.70 -1.27 -5.15
N MET A 130 -5.54 -0.67 -4.88
CA MET A 130 -4.89 -0.72 -3.58
C MET A 130 -5.22 0.49 -2.72
N CYS A 131 -5.15 1.69 -3.30
CA CYS A 131 -5.49 2.94 -2.61
C CYS A 131 -6.12 3.96 -3.56
N THR A 132 -6.91 4.86 -3.00
CA THR A 132 -7.45 6.04 -3.71
C THR A 132 -7.53 7.25 -2.79
N ASN A 133 -7.06 8.40 -3.26
CA ASN A 133 -7.21 9.70 -2.59
C ASN A 133 -8.41 10.50 -3.12
N ASN A 134 -9.04 10.03 -4.20
CA ASN A 134 -10.31 10.59 -4.65
C ASN A 134 -11.43 9.77 -4.03
N GLN A 135 -11.94 10.23 -2.88
CA GLN A 135 -13.23 9.78 -2.38
C GLN A 135 -14.29 10.19 -3.41
N LEU A 136 -14.99 9.21 -3.99
CA LEU A 136 -16.21 9.44 -4.78
C LEU A 136 -17.32 9.98 -3.88
#